data_AF-A0A8E2LCY9-F1
#
_entry.id   AF-A0A8E2LCY9-F1
#
_cell.length_a   1.000
_cell.length_b   1.000
_cell.length_c   1.000
_cell.angle_alpha   90.00
_cell.angle_beta   90.00
_cell.angle_gamma   90.00
#
_symmetry.space_group_name_H-M   'P 1'
#
loop_
_entity.id
_entity.type
_entity.pdbx_description
1 polymer ?
#
loop_
_entity_poly.entity_id
_entity_poly.type
_entity_poly.pdbx_seq_one_letter_code
_entity_poly.pdbx_strand_id
1 'polypeptide(L)'
;MEKLLTVKEVAERLNKSEETIKRWLRLGKFANAFKESDKKGWQIPHEDVQVLETTRSISPHLDEQMSNLYISQPPRNEDSKELVSMAYQAVTMTSPTDTIINLLNYIGIRRTLEILLIMSQSPNRVKNPEGFIRKAISKGWTPTTLPIKRERNIARVRSNQSEYRQQTVPFYNWLEED
;
A
#
# COMPACT_ATOMS: atom_id res chain seq x y z
N MET A 1 37.79 1.88 -22.58
CA MET A 1 37.21 1.08 -23.68
C MET A 1 36.16 0.19 -23.06
N GLU A 2 34.89 0.45 -23.32
CA GLU A 2 33.80 -0.41 -22.85
C GLU A 2 33.83 -1.70 -23.66
N LYS A 3 34.18 -2.81 -23.02
CA LYS A 3 34.09 -4.14 -23.65
C LYS A 3 32.63 -4.57 -23.57
N LEU A 4 31.96 -4.57 -24.71
CA LEU A 4 30.62 -5.11 -24.88
C LEU A 4 30.75 -6.61 -25.18
N LEU A 5 29.99 -7.42 -24.45
CA LEU A 5 29.95 -8.86 -24.57
C LEU A 5 28.60 -9.29 -25.14
N THR A 6 28.63 -10.29 -26.00
CA THR A 6 27.42 -10.95 -26.52
C THR A 6 26.84 -11.93 -25.50
N VAL A 7 25.57 -12.29 -25.66
CA VAL A 7 24.89 -13.30 -24.82
C VAL A 7 25.66 -14.62 -24.75
N LYS A 8 26.33 -15.01 -25.83
CA LYS A 8 27.13 -16.25 -25.89
C LYS A 8 28.38 -16.17 -25.01
N GLU A 9 29.14 -15.08 -25.14
CA GLU A 9 30.34 -14.86 -24.32
C GLU A 9 29.99 -14.74 -22.83
N VAL A 10 28.86 -14.11 -22.51
CA VAL A 10 28.37 -14.03 -21.12
C VAL A 10 27.91 -15.40 -20.61
N ALA A 11 27.26 -16.21 -21.45
CA ALA A 11 26.83 -17.56 -21.10
C ALA A 11 28.03 -18.48 -20.79
N GLU A 12 29.07 -18.46 -21.62
CA GLU A 12 30.32 -19.20 -21.40
C GLU A 12 31.02 -18.74 -20.12
N ARG A 13 31.10 -17.43 -19.90
CA ARG A 13 31.78 -16.85 -18.74
C ARG A 13 31.08 -17.16 -17.42
N LEU A 14 29.76 -17.19 -17.39
CA LEU A 14 28.97 -17.49 -16.20
C LEU A 14 28.66 -18.98 -16.02
N ASN A 15 29.07 -19.82 -16.99
CA ASN A 15 28.76 -21.24 -17.07
C ASN A 15 27.25 -21.52 -16.94
N LYS A 16 26.44 -20.77 -17.72
CA LYS A 16 24.97 -20.87 -17.75
C LYS A 16 24.49 -20.99 -19.20
N SER A 17 23.27 -21.49 -19.39
CA SER A 17 22.68 -21.56 -20.73
C SER A 17 22.36 -20.16 -21.28
N GLU A 18 22.45 -20.00 -22.61
CA GLU A 18 22.07 -18.76 -23.29
C GLU A 18 20.63 -18.32 -22.93
N GLU A 19 19.71 -19.28 -22.74
CA GLU A 19 18.33 -19.02 -22.33
C GLU A 19 18.23 -18.43 -20.92
N THR A 20 19.12 -18.82 -20.01
CA THR A 20 19.18 -18.22 -18.67
C THR A 20 19.58 -16.76 -18.75
N ILE A 21 20.58 -16.44 -19.58
CA ILE A 21 21.03 -15.06 -19.79
C ILE A 21 19.93 -14.23 -20.47
N LYS A 22 19.26 -14.76 -21.50
CA LYS A 22 18.09 -14.11 -22.13
C LYS A 22 16.95 -13.88 -21.15
N ARG A 23 16.70 -14.81 -20.23
CA ARG A 23 15.71 -14.65 -19.16
C ARG A 23 16.08 -13.52 -18.20
N TRP A 24 17.35 -13.44 -17.80
CA TRP A 24 17.84 -12.37 -16.93
C TRP A 24 17.78 -10.99 -17.59
N LEU A 25 18.01 -10.92 -18.91
CA LEU A 25 17.79 -9.70 -19.69
C LEU A 25 16.32 -9.26 -19.67
N ARG A 26 15.36 -10.19 -19.81
CA ARG A 26 13.92 -9.88 -19.68
C ARG A 26 13.52 -9.41 -18.28
N LEU A 27 14.21 -9.92 -17.25
CA LEU A 27 13.99 -9.54 -15.85
C LEU A 27 14.71 -8.23 -15.46
N GLY A 28 15.52 -7.64 -16.35
CA GLY A 28 16.26 -6.41 -16.06
C GLY A 28 17.41 -6.59 -15.07
N LYS A 29 17.97 -7.80 -14.94
CA LYS A 29 19.15 -8.05 -14.07
C LYS A 29 20.44 -7.38 -14.58
N PHE A 30 20.46 -6.98 -15.85
CA PHE A 30 21.56 -6.22 -16.46
C PHE A 30 21.05 -4.80 -16.72
N ALA A 31 21.52 -3.82 -15.93
CA ALA A 31 21.03 -2.45 -15.97
C ALA A 31 21.50 -1.70 -17.23
N ASN A 32 22.67 -2.05 -17.75
CA ASN A 32 23.31 -1.39 -18.88
C ASN A 32 23.26 -2.25 -20.16
N ALA A 33 22.56 -3.38 -20.14
CA ALA A 33 22.38 -4.19 -21.34
C ALA A 33 21.35 -3.56 -22.28
N PHE A 34 21.70 -3.51 -23.57
CA PHE A 34 20.81 -3.00 -24.60
C PHE A 34 20.78 -3.94 -25.80
N LYS A 35 19.65 -3.90 -26.52
CA LYS A 35 19.49 -4.63 -27.77
C LYS A 35 19.84 -3.70 -28.92
N GLU A 36 20.97 -3.95 -29.57
CA GLU A 36 21.44 -3.05 -30.62
C GLU A 36 20.69 -3.27 -31.95
N SER A 37 20.39 -4.52 -32.31
CA SER A 37 19.61 -4.85 -33.52
C SER A 37 19.14 -6.30 -33.48
N ASP A 38 18.11 -6.67 -34.25
CA ASP A 38 17.72 -8.08 -34.43
C ASP A 38 18.85 -8.95 -35.02
N LYS A 39 19.75 -8.34 -35.81
CA LYS A 39 20.91 -9.05 -36.39
C LYS A 39 22.09 -9.18 -35.43
N LYS A 40 22.30 -8.20 -34.55
CA LYS A 40 23.46 -8.16 -33.63
C LYS A 40 23.12 -8.66 -32.22
N GLY A 41 21.84 -8.81 -31.89
CA GLY A 41 21.39 -9.33 -30.61
C GLY A 41 21.60 -8.35 -29.45
N TRP A 42 21.61 -8.90 -28.24
CA TRP A 42 21.85 -8.17 -27.01
C TRP A 42 23.34 -7.97 -26.77
N GLN A 43 23.71 -6.75 -26.39
CA GLN A 43 25.04 -6.36 -25.97
C GLN A 43 25.00 -6.05 -24.47
N ILE A 44 25.91 -6.69 -23.73
CA ILE A 44 25.99 -6.60 -22.28
C ILE A 44 27.37 -6.03 -21.93
N PRO A 45 27.45 -4.87 -21.25
CA PRO A 45 28.73 -4.34 -20.81
C PRO A 45 29.44 -5.29 -19.84
N HIS A 46 30.77 -5.33 -19.92
CA HIS A 46 31.59 -6.18 -19.05
C HIS A 46 31.39 -5.89 -17.55
N GLU A 47 31.09 -4.64 -17.20
CA GLU A 47 30.84 -4.19 -15.83
C GLU A 47 29.63 -4.89 -15.20
N ASP A 48 28.51 -5.00 -15.92
CA ASP A 48 27.32 -5.71 -15.43
C ASP A 48 27.61 -7.20 -15.17
N VAL A 49 28.49 -7.81 -15.98
CA VAL A 49 28.91 -9.21 -15.79
C VAL A 49 29.76 -9.35 -14.53
N GLN A 50 30.69 -8.42 -14.26
CA GLN A 50 31.50 -8.42 -13.04
C GLN A 50 30.67 -8.20 -11.77
N VAL A 51 29.66 -7.33 -11.82
CA VAL A 51 28.72 -7.13 -10.70
C VAL A 51 28.01 -8.46 -10.39
N LEU A 52 27.55 -9.18 -11.42
CA LEU A 52 26.92 -10.49 -11.23
C LEU A 52 27.89 -11.56 -10.70
N GLU A 53 29.13 -11.60 -11.18
CA GLU A 53 30.17 -12.49 -10.63
C GLU A 53 30.45 -12.19 -9.15
N THR A 54 30.49 -10.90 -8.79
CA THR A 54 30.74 -10.44 -7.42
C THR A 54 29.57 -10.77 -6.50
N THR A 55 28.33 -10.49 -6.92
CA THR A 55 27.13 -10.87 -6.16
C THR A 55 27.01 -12.39 -5.95
N ARG A 56 27.40 -13.19 -6.96
CA ARG A 56 27.45 -14.67 -6.86
C ARG A 56 28.50 -15.17 -5.87
N SER A 57 29.64 -14.48 -5.79
CA SER A 57 30.73 -14.82 -4.86
C SER A 57 30.36 -14.57 -3.40
N ILE A 58 29.46 -13.62 -3.15
CA ILE A 58 29.10 -13.19 -1.79
C ILE A 58 28.06 -14.13 -1.14
N SER A 59 27.26 -14.89 -1.90
CA SER A 59 26.32 -15.88 -1.34
C SER A 59 25.78 -16.88 -2.38
N PRO A 60 26.51 -17.96 -2.70
CA PRO A 60 26.05 -18.99 -3.62
C PRO A 60 24.87 -19.84 -3.07
N HIS A 61 24.55 -19.74 -1.78
CA HIS A 61 23.52 -20.57 -1.13
C HIS A 61 22.13 -19.90 -1.07
N LEU A 62 22.01 -18.57 -1.23
CA LEU A 62 20.73 -17.87 -1.10
C LEU A 62 19.94 -17.84 -2.42
N ASP A 63 20.60 -17.69 -3.57
CA ASP A 63 19.93 -17.44 -4.85
C ASP A 63 19.22 -18.69 -5.43
N GLU A 64 19.78 -19.89 -5.20
CA GLU A 64 19.22 -21.15 -5.70
C GLU A 64 18.05 -21.67 -4.83
N GLN A 65 18.04 -21.30 -3.54
CA GLN A 65 16.92 -21.55 -2.63
C GLN A 65 15.80 -20.53 -2.79
N MET A 66 16.13 -19.23 -2.92
CA MET A 66 15.13 -18.17 -3.12
C MET A 66 14.39 -18.30 -4.45
N SER A 67 15.09 -18.60 -5.54
CA SER A 67 14.43 -18.73 -6.85
C SER A 67 13.46 -19.91 -6.90
N ASN A 68 13.75 -21.03 -6.24
CA ASN A 68 12.84 -22.18 -6.16
C ASN A 68 11.68 -21.97 -5.17
N LEU A 69 11.88 -21.18 -4.10
CA LEU A 69 10.84 -20.85 -3.14
C LEU A 69 9.81 -19.84 -3.71
N TYR A 70 10.25 -18.90 -4.55
CA TYR A 70 9.37 -17.89 -5.17
C TYR A 70 8.62 -18.39 -6.43
N ILE A 71 9.07 -19.48 -7.06
CA ILE A 71 8.45 -20.01 -8.29
C ILE A 71 7.34 -21.04 -8.00
N SER A 72 7.33 -21.66 -6.81
CA SER A 72 6.48 -22.81 -6.52
C SER A 72 5.13 -22.49 -5.86
N GLN A 73 4.87 -21.25 -5.44
CA GLN A 73 3.57 -20.88 -4.87
C GLN A 73 3.12 -19.51 -5.40
N PRO A 74 2.07 -19.42 -6.26
CA PRO A 74 1.29 -18.19 -6.29
C PRO A 74 0.87 -17.87 -4.85
N PRO A 75 0.85 -16.59 -4.42
CA PRO A 75 0.49 -16.25 -3.05
C PRO A 75 -0.82 -16.94 -2.72
N ARG A 76 -0.79 -17.87 -1.77
CA ARG A 76 -2.02 -18.57 -1.40
C ARG A 76 -2.95 -17.49 -0.86
N ASN A 77 -4.25 -17.64 -1.11
CA ASN A 77 -5.24 -16.72 -0.56
C ASN A 77 -5.11 -16.60 0.99
N GLU A 78 -4.53 -17.61 1.63
CA GLU A 78 -4.19 -17.63 3.06
C GLU A 78 -3.09 -16.62 3.41
N ASP A 79 -1.98 -16.60 2.68
CA ASP A 79 -0.88 -15.63 2.87
C ASP A 79 -1.39 -14.19 2.73
N SER A 80 -2.32 -13.97 1.79
CA SER A 80 -2.95 -12.66 1.57
C SER A 80 -3.80 -12.22 2.76
N LYS A 81 -4.55 -13.14 3.37
CA LYS A 81 -5.34 -12.86 4.58
C LYS A 81 -4.45 -12.57 5.79
N GLU A 82 -3.37 -13.32 5.95
CA GLU A 82 -2.40 -13.10 7.02
C GLU A 82 -1.73 -11.73 6.88
N LEU A 83 -1.29 -11.37 5.68
CA LEU A 83 -0.72 -10.05 5.38
C LEU A 83 -1.70 -8.91 5.69
N VAL A 84 -2.97 -9.07 5.31
CA VAL A 84 -4.03 -8.10 5.62
C VAL A 84 -4.23 -7.98 7.13
N SER A 85 -4.22 -9.11 7.86
CA SER A 85 -4.36 -9.14 9.32
C SER A 85 -3.20 -8.40 10.01
N MET A 86 -1.97 -8.74 9.64
CA MET A 86 -0.76 -8.10 10.16
C MET A 86 -0.72 -6.60 9.86
N ALA A 87 -1.04 -6.21 8.63
CA ALA A 87 -1.08 -4.80 8.23
C ALA A 87 -2.11 -4.00 9.03
N TYR A 88 -3.31 -4.57 9.25
CA TYR A 88 -4.34 -3.93 10.05
C TYR A 88 -3.89 -3.76 11.51
N GLN A 89 -3.39 -4.83 12.11
CA GLN A 89 -2.87 -4.82 13.49
C GLN A 89 -1.74 -3.81 13.67
N ALA A 90 -0.83 -3.69 12.70
CA ALA A 90 0.27 -2.74 12.75
C ALA A 90 -0.22 -1.28 12.82
N VAL A 91 -1.38 -0.98 12.24
CA VAL A 91 -1.93 0.38 12.21
C VAL A 91 -2.87 0.65 13.39
N THR A 92 -3.78 -0.26 13.71
CA THR A 92 -4.79 -0.04 14.73
C THR A 92 -4.39 -0.54 16.11
N MET A 93 -3.34 -1.35 16.19
CA MET A 93 -2.95 -2.12 17.39
C MET A 93 -4.09 -3.00 17.92
N THR A 94 -5.04 -3.38 17.04
CA THR A 94 -6.18 -4.25 17.35
C THR A 94 -6.33 -5.33 16.28
N SER A 95 -6.86 -6.49 16.65
CA SER A 95 -7.16 -7.54 15.67
C SER A 95 -8.35 -7.14 14.78
N PRO A 96 -8.27 -7.39 13.46
CA PRO A 96 -9.42 -7.19 12.58
C PRO A 96 -10.44 -8.31 12.78
N THR A 97 -11.71 -8.00 12.55
CA THR A 97 -12.78 -9.00 12.42
C THR A 97 -12.73 -9.67 11.06
N ASP A 98 -13.31 -10.87 10.94
CA ASP A 98 -13.39 -11.59 9.66
C ASP A 98 -14.06 -10.76 8.55
N THR A 99 -15.02 -9.92 8.92
CA THR A 99 -15.69 -9.00 7.99
C THR A 99 -14.70 -8.01 7.37
N ILE A 100 -13.80 -7.44 8.17
CA ILE A 100 -12.76 -6.51 7.73
C ILE A 100 -11.72 -7.24 6.90
N ILE A 101 -11.27 -8.43 7.34
CA ILE A 101 -10.29 -9.25 6.61
C ILE A 101 -10.81 -9.58 5.21
N ASN A 102 -12.04 -10.07 5.11
CA ASN A 102 -12.64 -10.44 3.83
C ASN A 102 -12.81 -9.24 2.90
N LEU A 103 -13.22 -8.08 3.46
CA LEU A 103 -13.39 -6.84 2.70
C LEU A 103 -12.04 -6.36 2.14
N LEU A 104 -11.00 -6.31 2.97
CA LEU A 104 -9.67 -5.86 2.58
C LEU A 104 -8.98 -6.84 1.61
N ASN A 105 -9.11 -8.14 1.84
CA ASN A 105 -8.59 -9.18 0.97
C ASN A 105 -9.19 -9.11 -0.45
N TYR A 106 -10.50 -8.85 -0.56
CA TYR A 106 -11.18 -8.70 -1.86
C TYR A 106 -10.62 -7.54 -2.70
N ILE A 107 -10.20 -6.45 -2.06
CA ILE A 107 -9.72 -5.24 -2.75
C ILE A 107 -8.23 -5.36 -3.11
N GLY A 108 -7.50 -6.21 -2.38
CA GLY A 108 -6.08 -6.46 -2.56
C GLY A 108 -5.18 -5.66 -1.62
N ILE A 109 -3.96 -6.16 -1.43
CA ILE A 109 -3.04 -5.67 -0.39
C ILE A 109 -2.60 -4.21 -0.60
N ARG A 110 -2.29 -3.81 -1.83
CA ARG A 110 -1.85 -2.44 -2.14
C ARG A 110 -2.90 -1.41 -1.70
N ARG A 111 -4.15 -1.64 -2.10
CA ARG A 111 -5.26 -0.74 -1.80
C ARG A 111 -5.64 -0.79 -0.31
N THR A 112 -5.50 -1.95 0.32
CA THR A 112 -5.65 -2.10 1.77
C THR A 112 -4.68 -1.19 2.52
N LEU A 113 -3.38 -1.22 2.17
CA LEU A 113 -2.37 -0.38 2.81
C LEU A 113 -2.66 1.12 2.64
N GLU A 114 -3.15 1.55 1.48
CA GLU A 114 -3.57 2.94 1.27
C GLU A 114 -4.70 3.34 2.22
N ILE A 115 -5.72 2.50 2.39
CA ILE A 115 -6.86 2.78 3.29
C ILE A 115 -6.41 2.82 4.75
N LEU A 116 -5.55 1.87 5.16
CA LEU A 116 -5.01 1.84 6.51
C LEU A 116 -4.13 3.07 6.78
N LEU A 117 -3.37 3.54 5.80
CA LEU A 117 -2.59 4.76 5.91
C LEU A 117 -3.47 6.01 6.09
N ILE A 118 -4.58 6.12 5.36
CA ILE A 118 -5.54 7.22 5.55
C ILE A 118 -6.14 7.17 6.96
N MET A 119 -6.42 5.95 7.45
CA MET A 119 -6.94 5.74 8.80
C MET A 119 -5.93 6.17 9.88
N SER A 120 -4.64 5.85 9.70
CA SER A 120 -3.57 6.23 10.63
C SER A 120 -3.28 7.73 10.64
N GLN A 121 -3.41 8.38 9.49
CA GLN A 121 -3.24 9.83 9.33
C GLN A 121 -4.44 10.65 9.80
N SER A 122 -5.57 10.00 10.12
CA SER A 122 -6.75 10.72 10.57
C SER A 122 -6.54 11.35 11.97
N PRO A 123 -7.00 12.59 12.21
CA PRO A 123 -6.64 13.34 13.42
C PRO A 123 -7.23 12.74 14.72
N ASN A 124 -8.28 11.92 14.60
CA ASN A 124 -8.88 11.20 15.72
C ASN A 124 -8.96 9.73 15.37
N ARG A 125 -8.75 8.86 16.36
CA ARG A 125 -8.92 7.41 16.17
C ARG A 125 -10.31 7.10 15.64
N VAL A 126 -10.36 6.28 14.59
CA VAL A 126 -11.60 5.87 13.95
C VAL A 126 -12.36 4.91 14.88
N LYS A 127 -13.54 5.34 15.35
CA LYS A 127 -14.38 4.55 16.25
C LYS A 127 -15.03 3.34 15.58
N ASN A 128 -15.40 3.48 14.30
CA ASN A 128 -16.01 2.42 13.50
C ASN A 128 -15.10 2.13 12.28
N PRO A 129 -14.12 1.22 12.41
CA PRO A 129 -13.17 0.92 11.35
C PRO A 129 -13.87 0.31 10.13
N GLU A 130 -14.82 -0.59 10.31
CA GLU A 130 -15.54 -1.21 9.18
C GLU A 130 -16.28 -0.16 8.33
N GLY A 131 -17.04 0.72 8.97
CA GLY A 131 -17.77 1.80 8.28
C GLY A 131 -16.84 2.79 7.58
N PHE A 132 -15.68 3.08 8.19
CA PHE A 132 -14.66 3.93 7.59
C PHE A 132 -14.08 3.30 6.32
N ILE A 133 -13.69 2.03 6.38
CA ILE A 133 -13.10 1.30 5.25
C ILE A 133 -14.12 1.23 4.09
N ARG A 134 -15.38 0.86 4.37
CA ARG A 134 -16.45 0.85 3.36
C ARG A 134 -16.62 2.20 2.67
N LYS A 135 -16.55 3.29 3.44
CA LYS A 135 -16.67 4.65 2.91
C LYS A 135 -15.45 5.05 2.09
N ALA A 136 -14.24 4.71 2.53
CA ALA A 136 -13.00 4.95 1.80
C ALA A 136 -12.98 4.23 0.44
N ILE A 137 -13.52 3.01 0.38
CA ILE A 137 -13.70 2.25 -0.86
C ILE A 137 -14.70 2.94 -1.77
N SER A 138 -15.92 3.20 -1.26
CA SER A 138 -17.01 3.79 -2.05
C SER A 138 -16.67 5.17 -2.60
N LYS A 139 -15.88 5.96 -1.85
CA LYS A 139 -15.48 7.32 -2.25
C LYS A 139 -14.12 7.39 -2.93
N GLY A 140 -13.41 6.27 -3.09
CA GLY A 140 -12.10 6.24 -3.74
C GLY A 140 -11.05 7.11 -3.05
N TRP A 141 -11.07 7.21 -1.71
CA TRP A 141 -10.12 8.06 -0.98
C TRP A 141 -8.67 7.59 -1.18
N THR A 142 -7.75 8.54 -1.35
CA THR A 142 -6.30 8.27 -1.47
C THR A 142 -5.57 8.83 -0.24
N PRO A 143 -4.36 8.35 0.07
CA PRO A 143 -3.54 8.90 1.16
C PRO A 143 -3.28 10.41 1.07
N THR A 144 -3.32 10.96 -0.15
CA THR A 144 -3.19 12.40 -0.41
C THR A 144 -4.46 13.18 -0.13
N THR A 145 -5.62 12.52 -0.12
CA THR A 145 -6.94 13.12 0.07
C THR A 145 -7.41 12.88 1.51
N LEU A 146 -6.86 13.66 2.44
CA LEU A 146 -7.16 13.48 3.87
C LEU A 146 -8.64 13.75 4.18
N PRO A 147 -9.26 12.98 5.11
CA PRO A 147 -10.61 13.24 5.56
C PRO A 147 -10.63 14.48 6.46
N ILE A 148 -10.99 15.64 5.91
CA ILE A 148 -11.23 16.85 6.68
C ILE A 148 -12.54 16.69 7.46
N LYS A 149 -12.48 16.77 8.79
CA LYS A 149 -13.65 16.76 9.68
C LYS A 149 -14.55 17.95 9.33
N ARG A 150 -15.66 17.70 8.63
CA ARG A 150 -16.70 18.72 8.45
C ARG A 150 -17.39 18.93 9.80
N GLU A 151 -17.28 20.14 10.34
CA GLU A 151 -18.06 20.56 11.50
C GLU A 151 -19.54 20.50 11.15
N ARG A 152 -20.26 19.55 11.74
CA ARG A 152 -21.72 19.48 11.66
C ARG A 152 -22.29 20.32 12.80
N ASN A 153 -22.27 21.64 12.67
CA ASN A 153 -23.00 22.53 13.57
C ASN A 153 -23.18 23.94 12.98
N ILE A 154 -24.16 24.15 12.10
CA ILE A 154 -24.71 25.50 11.86
C ILE A 154 -26.24 25.53 11.66
N ALA A 155 -26.93 24.43 11.32
CA ALA A 155 -28.33 24.50 10.87
C ALA A 155 -29.42 23.96 11.84
N ARG A 156 -29.24 24.05 13.17
CA ARG A 156 -30.30 23.64 14.14
C ARG A 156 -30.57 24.62 15.28
N VAL A 157 -30.17 25.89 15.16
CA VAL A 157 -30.44 26.93 16.19
C VAL A 157 -31.46 27.99 15.71
N ARG A 158 -32.04 27.90 14.51
CA ARG A 158 -32.98 28.93 13.99
C ARG A 158 -34.42 28.48 13.71
N SER A 159 -34.91 27.42 14.37
CA SER A 159 -36.31 26.98 14.19
C SER A 159 -37.12 26.78 15.48
N ASN A 160 -36.60 27.19 16.65
CA ASN A 160 -37.35 27.16 17.92
C ASN A 160 -37.51 28.56 18.54
N GLN A 161 -37.72 29.59 17.72
CA GLN A 161 -38.07 30.96 18.18
C GLN A 161 -39.53 31.32 17.92
N SER A 162 -40.42 30.33 17.85
CA SER A 162 -41.86 30.55 17.76
C SER A 162 -42.57 29.51 18.61
N GLU A 163 -42.70 29.83 19.90
CA GLU A 163 -43.76 29.42 20.83
C GLU A 163 -43.27 29.47 22.28
N TYR A 164 -42.95 30.68 22.77
CA TYR A 164 -43.12 30.96 24.19
C TYR A 164 -44.32 31.87 24.32
N ARG A 165 -45.42 31.24 24.71
CA ARG A 165 -46.68 31.87 25.11
C ARG A 165 -46.38 33.02 26.06
N GLN A 166 -46.95 34.19 25.76
CA GLN A 166 -47.06 35.30 26.69
C GLN A 166 -47.85 34.82 27.92
N GLN A 167 -47.14 34.39 28.97
CA GLN A 167 -47.70 34.34 30.31
C GLN A 167 -47.30 35.63 31.01
N THR A 168 -48.21 36.61 30.96
CA THR A 168 -48.17 37.79 31.83
C THR A 168 -48.35 37.33 33.27
N VAL A 169 -47.25 37.12 33.99
CA VAL A 169 -47.28 37.09 35.46
C VAL A 169 -47.37 38.53 35.95
N PRO A 170 -48.35 38.89 36.80
CA PRO A 170 -48.39 40.22 37.38
C PRO A 170 -47.16 40.40 38.29
N PHE A 171 -46.43 41.48 38.03
CA PHE A 171 -45.24 41.87 38.77
C PHE A 171 -45.68 42.37 40.15
N TYR A 172 -45.57 41.52 41.17
CA TYR A 172 -45.74 41.97 42.56
C TYR A 172 -44.35 42.31 43.11
N ASN A 173 -44.10 43.62 43.22
CA ASN A 173 -42.89 44.21 43.78
C ASN A 173 -43.02 44.15 45.31
N TRP A 174 -42.41 43.16 45.97
CA TRP A 174 -42.54 42.94 47.43
C TRP A 174 -41.38 43.54 48.24
N LEU A 175 -40.86 44.71 47.84
CA LEU A 175 -39.72 45.35 48.50
C LEU A 175 -39.76 46.88 48.42
N GLU A 176 -40.93 47.46 48.70
CA GLU A 176 -41.20 48.87 49.06
C GLU A 176 -42.51 48.78 49.90
N GLU A 177 -42.68 49.18 51.16
CA GLU A 177 -42.01 50.04 52.15
C GLU A 177 -42.45 49.61 53.57
N ASP A 178 -41.78 50.16 54.58
CA ASP A 178 -42.01 50.06 56.05
C ASP A 178 -43.43 50.39 56.55
#